data_AF-A0A7V2FZ72-F1
#
_entry.id   AF-A0A7V2FZ72-F1
#
_cell.length_a   1.000
_cell.length_b   1.000
_cell.length_c   1.000
_cell.angle_alpha   90.00
_cell.angle_beta   90.00
_cell.angle_gamma   90.00
#
_symmetry.space_group_name_H-M   'P 1'
#
loop_
_entity.id
_entity.type
_entity.pdbx_description
1 polymer ?
#
loop_
_entity_poly.entity_id
_entity_poly.type
_entity_poly.pdbx_seq_one_letter_code
_entity_poly.pdbx_strand_id
1 'polypeptide(L)'
;MKLLRPIKPGTRVRVRQLLRHGDQSWPLEVAGVVLEHRMEPTESWFAHLPKDKLWLNRLRLRKDDGEITMLNLDGDTVVTVVAPPGNAQT
;
A
#
# COMPACT_ATOMS: atom_id res chain seq x y z
N MET A 1 3.42 -12.02 -9.28
CA MET A 1 3.19 -10.87 -8.36
C MET A 1 4.55 -10.29 -8.00
N LYS A 2 4.83 -9.04 -8.37
CA LYS A 2 6.12 -8.40 -8.03
C LYS A 2 6.07 -8.03 -6.55
N LEU A 3 6.84 -8.72 -5.72
CA LEU A 3 6.92 -8.40 -4.30
C LEU A 3 7.66 -7.06 -4.16
N LEU A 4 6.99 -6.06 -3.58
CA LEU A 4 7.65 -4.83 -3.20
C LEU A 4 8.64 -5.12 -2.07
N ARG A 5 9.81 -4.48 -2.11
CA ARG A 5 10.78 -4.59 -1.02
C ARG A 5 10.14 -4.03 0.27
N PRO A 6 10.45 -4.61 1.44
CA PRO A 6 9.98 -4.07 2.71
C PRO A 6 10.29 -2.57 2.83
N ILE A 7 9.29 -1.80 3.26
CA ILE A 7 9.39 -0.35 3.44
C ILE A 7 9.42 -0.11 4.93
N LYS A 8 10.41 0.67 5.40
CA LYS A 8 10.61 0.91 6.82
C LYS A 8 9.48 1.78 7.39
N PRO A 9 8.96 1.46 8.59
CA PRO A 9 8.12 2.38 9.34
C PRO A 9 8.78 3.77 9.49
N GLY A 10 7.97 4.82 9.49
CA GLY A 10 8.43 6.22 9.49
C GLY A 10 8.73 6.78 8.10
N THR A 11 8.78 5.95 7.05
CA THR A 11 9.01 6.42 5.68
C THR A 11 7.77 7.15 5.16
N ARG A 12 7.94 8.36 4.62
CA ARG A 12 6.88 9.06 3.90
C ARG A 12 6.77 8.51 2.47
N VAL A 13 5.57 8.13 2.06
CA VAL A 13 5.32 7.56 0.72
C VAL A 13 4.10 8.18 0.05
N ARG A 14 4.09 8.12 -1.28
CA ARG A 14 2.90 8.26 -2.12
C ARG A 14 2.68 6.93 -2.83
N VAL A 15 1.49 6.36 -2.64
CA VAL A 15 1.06 5.10 -3.25
C VAL A 15 0.07 5.43 -4.35
N ARG A 16 0.32 4.90 -5.55
CA ARG A 16 -0.61 4.97 -6.69
C ARG A 16 -1.09 3.56 -7.01
N GLN A 17 -2.39 3.37 -7.05
CA GLN A 17 -3.05 2.13 -7.46
C GLN A 17 -3.93 2.37 -8.68
N LEU A 18 -4.28 1.30 -9.38
CA LEU A 18 -5.18 1.34 -10.52
C LEU A 18 -6.41 0.48 -10.20
N LEU A 19 -7.55 1.12 -9.97
CA LEU A 19 -8.82 0.44 -9.80
C LEU A 19 -9.33 0.03 -11.18
N ARG A 20 -9.56 -1.27 -11.40
CA ARG A 20 -10.04 -1.81 -12.68
C ARG A 20 -11.50 -2.23 -12.55
N HIS A 21 -12.34 -1.85 -13.51
CA HIS A 21 -13.72 -2.33 -13.64
C HIS A 21 -14.02 -2.58 -15.13
N GLY A 22 -14.07 -3.85 -15.52
CA GLY A 22 -14.12 -4.21 -16.94
C GLY A 22 -12.91 -3.66 -17.69
N ASP A 23 -13.15 -2.97 -18.80
CA ASP A 23 -12.12 -2.33 -19.62
C ASP A 23 -11.72 -0.93 -19.12
N GLN A 24 -12.38 -0.43 -18.08
CA GLN A 24 -12.09 0.88 -17.51
C GLN A 24 -11.14 0.78 -16.33
N SER A 25 -10.31 1.80 -16.18
CA SER A 25 -9.37 1.89 -15.07
C SER A 25 -9.23 3.31 -14.54
N TRP A 26 -9.24 3.46 -13.22
CA TRP A 26 -9.10 4.76 -12.56
C TRP A 26 -7.89 4.75 -11.63
N PRO A 27 -7.01 5.77 -11.70
CA PRO A 27 -5.92 5.90 -10.76
C PRO A 27 -6.45 6.35 -9.39
N LEU A 28 -5.92 5.77 -8.33
CA LEU A 28 -6.12 6.22 -6.95
C LEU A 28 -4.75 6.54 -6.34
N GLU A 29 -4.67 7.66 -5.64
CA GLU A 29 -3.46 8.06 -4.91
C GLU A 29 -3.71 8.25 -3.43
N VAL A 30 -2.79 7.73 -2.61
CA VAL A 30 -2.80 7.88 -1.16
C VAL A 30 -1.39 8.24 -0.70
N ALA A 31 -1.25 9.32 0.07
CA ALA A 31 0.01 9.72 0.68
C ALA A 31 -0.06 9.57 2.20
N GLY A 32 1.06 9.17 2.81
CA GLY A 32 1.10 8.91 4.24
C GLY A 32 2.48 8.55 4.75
N VAL A 33 2.60 8.46 6.06
CA VAL A 33 3.76 7.87 6.75
C VAL A 33 3.48 6.39 6.98
N VAL A 34 4.44 5.54 6.60
CA VAL A 34 4.35 4.10 6.82
C VAL A 34 4.36 3.80 8.32
N LEU A 35 3.34 3.09 8.77
CA LEU A 35 3.29 2.51 10.11
C LEU A 35 3.81 1.07 10.10
N GLU A 36 3.43 0.28 9.09
CA GLU A 36 3.81 -1.12 8.96
C GLU A 36 3.73 -1.58 7.49
N HIS A 37 4.61 -2.51 7.09
CA HIS A 37 4.57 -3.20 5.81
C HIS A 37 4.86 -4.69 6.03
N ARG A 38 3.86 -5.56 5.80
CA ARG A 38 4.00 -7.01 6.01
C ARG A 38 3.06 -7.82 5.15
N MET A 39 3.37 -9.11 5.00
CA MET A 39 2.45 -10.10 4.46
C MET A 39 1.47 -10.55 5.55
N GLU A 40 0.18 -10.56 5.24
CA GLU A 40 -0.88 -11.06 6.13
C GLU A 40 -1.81 -12.00 5.38
N PRO A 41 -2.32 -13.08 6.00
CA PRO A 41 -3.34 -13.90 5.36
C PRO A 41 -4.63 -13.07 5.20
N THR A 42 -5.40 -13.36 4.15
CA THR A 42 -6.77 -12.89 4.06
C THR A 42 -7.59 -13.66 5.10
N GLU A 43 -8.15 -12.95 6.07
CA GLU A 43 -9.14 -13.52 6.99
C GLU A 43 -10.52 -13.67 6.33
N SER A 44 -10.59 -13.68 4.99
CA SER A 44 -11.83 -13.84 4.25
C SER A 44 -12.26 -15.30 4.24
N TRP A 45 -13.41 -15.57 4.85
CA TRP A 45 -14.10 -16.86 4.76
C TRP A 45 -14.53 -17.19 3.32
N PHE A 46 -14.70 -16.19 2.44
CA PHE A 46 -15.12 -16.41 1.05
C PHE A 46 -13.96 -16.83 0.13
N ALA A 47 -12.71 -16.61 0.55
CA ALA A 47 -11.51 -16.98 -0.22
C ALA A 47 -11.11 -18.45 0.05
N HIS A 48 -12.07 -19.38 -0.02
CA HIS A 48 -11.83 -20.83 0.08
C HIS A 48 -11.05 -21.33 -1.13
N LEU A 49 -9.76 -21.05 -1.17
CA LEU A 49 -8.84 -21.87 -1.94
C LEU A 49 -8.72 -23.21 -1.21
N PRO A 50 -8.84 -24.36 -1.91
CA PRO A 50 -8.68 -25.64 -1.27
C PRO A 50 -7.23 -25.76 -0.78
N LYS A 51 -7.06 -25.70 0.54
CA LYS A 51 -5.83 -25.91 1.34
C LYS A 51 -4.84 -24.76 1.52
N ASP A 52 -4.95 -23.62 0.83
CA ASP A 52 -3.98 -22.52 0.98
C ASP A 52 -4.62 -21.18 1.38
N LYS A 53 -4.08 -20.54 2.42
CA LYS A 53 -4.44 -19.17 2.79
C LYS A 53 -3.95 -18.22 1.69
N LEU A 54 -4.82 -17.34 1.19
CA LEU A 54 -4.37 -16.24 0.33
C LEU A 54 -3.62 -15.23 1.20
N TRP A 55 -2.40 -14.85 0.81
CA TRP A 55 -1.60 -13.85 1.53
C TRP A 55 -1.58 -12.54 0.76
N LEU A 56 -1.86 -11.44 1.44
CA LEU A 56 -1.80 -10.10 0.89
C LEU A 56 -0.57 -9.38 1.40
N ASN A 57 0.06 -8.63 0.50
CA ASN A 57 1.04 -7.64 0.90
C ASN A 57 0.30 -6.39 1.37
N ARG A 58 0.43 -6.04 2.66
CA ARG A 58 -0.31 -4.92 3.24
C ARG A 58 0.62 -3.81 3.71
N LEU A 59 0.20 -2.58 3.43
CA LEU A 59 0.86 -1.35 3.88
C LEU A 59 -0.12 -0.53 4.72
N ARG A 60 0.23 -0.31 5.99
CA ARG A 60 -0.51 0.59 6.88
C ARG A 60 0.12 1.97 6.83
N LEU A 61 -0.70 2.97 6.56
CA LEU A 61 -0.29 4.36 6.44
C LEU A 61 -1.05 5.22 7.45
N ARG A 62 -0.37 6.20 8.03
CA ARG A 62 -1.01 7.36 8.65
C ARG A 62 -0.99 8.52 7.66
N LYS A 63 -2.16 8.98 7.23
CA LYS A 63 -2.34 10.14 6.35
C LYS A 63 -2.02 11.45 7.11
N ASP A 64 -2.04 12.57 6.40
CA ASP A 64 -1.72 13.90 6.97
C ASP A 64 -2.78 14.42 7.94
N ASP A 65 -4.03 14.03 7.74
CA ASP A 65 -5.15 14.32 8.63
C ASP A 65 -5.17 13.42 9.89
N GLY A 66 -4.21 12.50 10.02
CA GLY A 66 -4.12 11.54 11.10
C GLY A 66 -4.91 10.25 10.88
N GLU A 67 -5.68 10.12 9.80
CA GLU A 67 -6.39 8.88 9.46
C GLU A 67 -5.39 7.73 9.27
N ILE A 68 -5.70 6.57 9.86
CA ILE A 68 -4.94 5.34 9.61
C ILE A 68 -5.70 4.52 8.56
N THR A 69 -5.02 4.21 7.46
CA THR A 69 -5.56 3.40 6.38
C THR A 69 -4.66 2.20 6.10
N MET A 70 -5.26 1.13 5.56
CA MET A 70 -4.56 -0.09 5.19
C MET A 70 -4.78 -0.37 3.71
N LEU A 71 -3.68 -0.40 2.95
CA LEU A 71 -3.69 -0.67 1.51
C LEU A 71 -3.22 -2.11 1.26
N ASN A 72 -3.95 -2.83 0.41
CA ASN A 72 -3.50 -4.09 -0.15
C ASN A 72 -2.72 -3.79 -1.43
N LEU A 73 -1.45 -4.18 -1.48
CA LEU A 73 -0.57 -3.92 -2.61
C LEU A 73 -0.68 -5.07 -3.62
N ASP A 74 -0.81 -4.71 -4.88
CA ASP A 74 -0.90 -5.62 -6.02
C ASP A 74 0.22 -5.37 -7.05
N GLY A 75 0.14 -6.04 -8.19
CA GLY A 75 1.15 -5.94 -9.25
C GLY A 75 1.20 -4.58 -9.98
N ASP A 76 0.10 -3.82 -9.95
CA ASP A 76 -0.02 -2.51 -10.60
C ASP A 76 0.30 -1.36 -9.63
N THR A 77 0.47 -1.69 -8.35
CA THR A 77 0.74 -0.72 -7.30
C THR A 77 2.15 -0.14 -7.42
N VAL A 78 2.22 1.19 -7.47
CA VAL A 78 3.49 1.94 -7.47
C VAL A 78 3.62 2.68 -6.14
N VAL A 79 4.69 2.38 -5.40
CA VAL A 79 5.02 3.10 -4.16
C VAL A 79 6.25 3.96 -4.39
N THR A 80 6.08 5.26 -4.20
CA THR A 80 7.15 6.26 -4.33
C THR A 80 7.51 6.78 -2.94
N VAL A 81 8.78 6.67 -2.55
CA VAL A 81 9.28 7.33 -1.34
C VAL A 81 9.34 8.82 -1.61
N VAL A 82 8.68 9.60 -0.76
CA VAL A 82 8.72 11.07 -0.83
C VAL A 82 9.80 11.50 0.15
N ALA A 83 10.85 12.15 -0.36
CA ALA A 83 11.82 12.77 0.54
C ALA A 83 11.06 13.72 1.49
N PRO A 84 11.46 13.83 2.77
CA PRO A 84 10.99 14.95 3.57
C PRO A 84 11.25 16.23 2.77
N PRO A 85 10.35 17.23 2.79
CA PRO A 85 10.65 18.52 2.17
C PRO A 85 12.01 18.94 2.75
N GLY A 86 13.04 18.94 1.90
CA GLY A 86 14.36 19.36 2.32
C GLY A 86 14.18 20.77 2.85
N ASN A 87 14.64 21.02 4.07
CA ASN A 87 14.70 22.38 4.58
C ASN A 87 15.39 23.20 3.50
N ALA A 88 14.63 24.09 2.85
CA ALA A 88 15.20 25.20 2.11
C ALA A 88 15.97 26.00 3.16
N GLN A 89 17.25 25.69 3.30
CA GLN A 89 18.18 26.48 4.08
C GLN A 89 18.77 27.50 3.11
N THR A 90 18.52 28.77 3.45
CA THR A 90 19.15 30.02 2.98
C THR A 90 18.59 30.65 1.72
#